data_AF-A0A2I0KRH6-F1
#
_entry.id   AF-A0A2I0KRH6-F1
#
_cell.length_a   1.000
_cell.length_b   1.000
_cell.length_c   1.000
_cell.angle_alpha   90.00
_cell.angle_beta   90.00
_cell.angle_gamma   90.00
#
_symmetry.space_group_name_H-M   'P 1'
#
loop_
_entity.id
_entity.type
_entity.pdbx_description
1 polymer ?
#
loop_
_entity_poly.entity_id
_entity_poly.type
_entity_poly.pdbx_seq_one_letter_code
_entity_poly.pdbx_strand_id
1 'polypeptide(L)'
;KCQPLFRLLLKNAAIEWDEECQKAFDTIKAYLVQPPVLVPPTPGRPLVLYLTVRRQSLGCMLGQEEESTHTERAIYYLSKKFTDGESNYPEIEKMCCALV
;
A
#
# COMPACT_ATOMS: atom_id res chain seq x y z
N LYS A 1 -3.62 -2.97 7.45
CA LYS A 1 -3.90 -4.41 7.68
C LYS A 1 -2.76 -5.11 8.41
N CYS A 2 -1.51 -4.67 8.28
CA CYS A 2 -0.35 -5.31 8.95
C CYS A 2 0.06 -4.69 10.29
N GLN A 3 -0.60 -3.62 10.75
CA GLN A 3 -0.25 -2.92 11.99
C GLN A 3 -0.17 -3.85 13.22
N PRO A 4 -1.09 -4.81 13.44
CA PRO A 4 -0.99 -5.74 14.57
C PRO A 4 0.27 -6.58 14.55
N LEU A 5 0.80 -6.90 13.36
CA LEU A 5 2.06 -7.64 13.21
C LEU A 5 3.27 -6.74 13.47
N PHE A 6 3.23 -5.49 12.99
CA PHE A 6 4.36 -4.57 13.12
C PHE A 6 4.66 -4.16 14.56
N ARG A 7 3.67 -4.14 15.47
CA ARG A 7 3.94 -3.89 16.89
C ARG A 7 4.81 -4.98 17.53
N LEU A 8 4.75 -6.23 17.03
CA LEU A 8 5.57 -7.33 17.52
C LEU A 8 7.04 -7.21 17.11
N LEU A 9 7.32 -6.40 16.09
CA LEU A 9 8.69 -6.16 15.58
C LEU A 9 9.39 -5.01 16.31
N LEU A 10 8.70 -4.32 17.23
CA LEU A 10 9.29 -3.24 18.01
C LEU A 10 10.34 -3.79 18.99
N LYS A 11 11.43 -3.04 19.16
CA LYS A 11 12.49 -3.42 20.09
C LYS A 11 11.92 -3.56 21.50
N ASN A 12 12.24 -4.68 22.15
CA ASN A 12 11.77 -5.03 23.51
C ASN A 12 10.25 -5.21 23.66
N ALA A 13 9.50 -5.37 22.56
CA ALA A 13 8.08 -5.67 22.65
C ALA A 13 7.87 -7.09 23.21
N ALA A 14 6.84 -7.24 24.05
CA ALA A 14 6.31 -8.55 24.40
C ALA A 14 5.74 -9.18 23.11
N ILE A 15 6.26 -10.34 22.72
CA ILE A 15 5.80 -11.06 21.53
C ILE A 15 4.56 -11.87 21.91
N GLU A 16 3.45 -11.17 22.08
CA GLU A 16 2.14 -11.79 22.32
C GLU A 16 1.38 -11.86 20.99
N TRP A 17 1.24 -13.09 20.48
CA TRP A 17 0.46 -13.35 19.29
C TRP A 17 -1.01 -13.51 19.68
N ASP A 18 -1.79 -12.44 19.54
CA ASP A 18 -3.21 -12.43 19.84
C ASP A 18 -4.09 -12.67 18.60
N GLU A 19 -5.42 -12.65 18.81
CA GLU A 19 -6.40 -12.87 17.75
C GLU A 19 -6.30 -11.83 16.62
N GLU A 20 -5.95 -10.57 16.94
CA GLU A 20 -5.77 -9.53 15.92
C GLU A 20 -4.56 -9.80 15.04
N CYS A 21 -3.45 -10.25 15.64
CA CYS A 21 -2.25 -10.70 14.93
C CYS A 21 -2.59 -11.87 14.00
N GLN A 22 -3.30 -12.89 14.51
CA GLN A 22 -3.69 -14.05 13.71
C GLN A 22 -4.57 -13.64 12.51
N LYS A 23 -5.61 -12.83 12.75
CA LYS A 23 -6.50 -12.34 11.69
C LYS A 23 -5.77 -11.52 10.65
N ALA A 24 -4.83 -10.67 11.06
CA ALA A 24 -3.98 -9.89 10.15
C ALA A 24 -3.11 -10.81 9.28
N PHE A 25 -2.49 -11.82 9.89
CA PHE A 25 -1.66 -12.79 9.18
C PHE A 25 -2.46 -13.63 8.19
N ASP A 26 -3.64 -14.14 8.58
CA ASP A 26 -4.52 -14.90 7.69
C ASP A 26 -5.02 -14.07 6.52
N THR A 27 -5.32 -12.78 6.75
CA THR A 27 -5.70 -11.85 5.67
C THR A 27 -4.57 -11.69 4.66
N ILE A 28 -3.32 -11.59 5.13
CA ILE A 28 -2.15 -11.47 4.24
C ILE A 28 -1.94 -12.77 3.46
N LYS A 29 -2.03 -13.93 4.11
CA LYS A 29 -1.95 -15.23 3.42
C LYS A 29 -3.01 -15.34 2.34
N ALA A 30 -4.27 -15.04 2.65
CA ALA A 30 -5.36 -15.10 1.68
C ALA A 30 -5.12 -14.19 0.46
N TYR A 31 -4.58 -12.99 0.68
CA TYR A 31 -4.20 -12.09 -0.40
C TYR A 31 -3.05 -12.64 -1.26
N LEU A 32 -2.02 -13.22 -0.63
CA LEU A 32 -0.85 -13.76 -1.33
C LEU A 32 -1.12 -15.08 -2.08
N VAL A 33 -2.19 -15.79 -1.75
CA VAL A 33 -2.59 -17.01 -2.49
C VAL A 33 -3.08 -16.67 -3.91
N GLN A 34 -3.65 -15.49 -4.11
CA GLN A 34 -4.10 -15.01 -5.42
C GLN A 34 -3.69 -13.54 -5.59
N PRO A 35 -2.40 -13.27 -5.81
CA PRO A 35 -1.95 -11.91 -6.00
C PRO A 35 -2.50 -11.36 -7.32
N PRO A 36 -2.84 -10.06 -7.39
CA PRO A 36 -3.22 -9.44 -8.65
C PRO A 36 -2.08 -9.55 -9.66
N VAL A 37 -2.43 -9.81 -10.93
CA VAL A 37 -1.45 -9.87 -12.01
C VAL A 37 -0.95 -8.46 -12.30
N LEU A 38 0.36 -8.26 -12.14
CA LEU A 38 1.05 -7.03 -12.53
C LEU A 38 1.64 -7.20 -13.93
N VAL A 39 1.64 -6.11 -14.70
CA VAL A 39 2.28 -6.07 -16.03
C VAL A 39 3.43 -5.08 -16.03
N PRO A 40 4.50 -5.32 -16.82
CA PRO A 40 5.56 -4.32 -16.97
C PRO A 40 5.01 -3.05 -17.64
N PRO A 41 5.57 -1.87 -17.33
CA PRO A 41 5.18 -0.64 -18.01
C PRO A 41 5.62 -0.68 -19.47
N THR A 42 4.80 -0.13 -20.36
CA THR A 42 5.16 0.10 -21.77
C THR A 42 5.88 1.45 -21.89
N PRO A 43 7.14 1.48 -22.37
CA PRO A 43 7.87 2.73 -22.57
C PRO A 43 7.14 3.69 -23.51
N GLY A 44 7.24 4.99 -23.23
CA GLY A 44 6.64 6.04 -24.06
C GLY A 44 5.14 6.21 -23.90
N ARG A 45 4.47 5.38 -23.08
CA ARG A 45 3.03 5.50 -22.80
C ARG A 45 2.79 6.16 -21.44
N PRO A 46 1.74 6.99 -21.29
CA PRO A 46 1.42 7.63 -20.02
C PRO A 46 1.19 6.61 -18.89
N LEU A 47 1.50 7.03 -17.67
CA LEU A 47 1.20 6.30 -16.45
C LEU A 47 0.14 7.06 -15.66
N VAL A 48 -0.76 6.34 -15.00
CA VAL A 48 -1.79 6.90 -14.13
C VAL A 48 -1.49 6.47 -12.70
N LEU A 49 -1.40 7.44 -11.79
CA LEU A 49 -1.16 7.18 -10.37
C LEU A 49 -2.46 7.33 -9.59
N TYR A 50 -2.93 6.21 -9.03
CA TYR A 50 -4.07 6.17 -8.12
C TYR A 50 -3.59 6.25 -6.68
N LEU A 51 -4.08 7.23 -5.92
CA LEU A 51 -3.67 7.49 -4.54
C LEU A 51 -4.84 7.29 -3.57
N THR A 52 -4.54 6.74 -2.41
CA THR A 52 -5.46 6.68 -1.27
C THR A 52 -4.70 7.07 -0.01
N VAL A 53 -5.07 8.20 0.58
CA VAL A 53 -4.47 8.71 1.81
C VAL A 53 -5.37 8.37 2.99
N ARG A 54 -4.79 7.83 4.05
CA ARG A 54 -5.43 7.62 5.35
C ARG A 54 -4.66 8.38 6.42
N ARG A 55 -5.23 8.48 7.61
CA ARG A 55 -4.63 9.23 8.73
C ARG A 55 -3.16 8.86 9.03
N GLN A 56 -2.81 7.57 8.97
CA GLN A 56 -1.50 7.03 9.39
C GLN A 56 -0.71 6.37 8.25
N SER A 57 -1.25 6.37 7.05
CA SER A 57 -0.64 5.64 5.93
C SER A 57 -1.20 6.11 4.61
N LEU A 58 -0.44 5.89 3.55
CA LEU A 58 -0.91 5.99 2.17
C LEU A 58 -0.78 4.65 1.47
N GLY A 59 -1.65 4.43 0.49
CA GLY A 59 -1.49 3.40 -0.53
C GLY A 59 -1.62 4.02 -1.91
N CYS A 60 -0.94 3.46 -2.89
CA CYS A 60 -1.10 3.85 -4.28
C CYS A 60 -0.94 2.67 -5.23
N MET A 61 -1.49 2.84 -6.42
CA MET A 61 -1.35 1.92 -7.54
C MET A 61 -0.93 2.72 -8.76
N LEU A 62 0.14 2.28 -9.41
CA LEU A 62 0.54 2.74 -10.71
C LEU A 62 -0.15 1.88 -11.77
N GLY A 63 -0.90 2.51 -12.66
CA GLY A 63 -1.61 1.88 -13.76
C GLY A 63 -1.18 2.42 -15.10
N GLN A 64 -1.48 1.65 -16.14
CA GLN A 64 -1.38 2.09 -17.53
C GLN A 64 -2.53 1.50 -18.32
N GLU A 65 -3.18 2.32 -19.14
CA GLU A 65 -4.23 1.88 -20.04
C GLU A 65 -3.62 1.01 -21.16
N GLU A 66 -4.27 -0.07 -21.54
CA GLU A 66 -3.92 -0.90 -22.69
C GLU A 66 -4.64 -0.38 -23.94
N GLU A 67 -3.89 -0.06 -25.00
CA GLU A 67 -4.42 0.67 -26.18
C GLU A 67 -5.48 -0.11 -26.96
N SER A 68 -5.33 -1.43 -27.05
CA SER A 68 -6.24 -2.29 -27.82
C SER A 68 -7.57 -2.56 -27.13
N THR A 69 -7.57 -2.55 -25.79
CA THR A 69 -8.71 -3.00 -24.98
C THR A 69 -9.32 -1.86 -24.16
N HIS A 70 -8.66 -0.70 -24.07
CA HIS A 70 -8.97 0.41 -23.17
C HIS A 70 -9.10 -0.02 -21.70
N THR A 71 -8.47 -1.14 -21.32
CA THR A 71 -8.46 -1.62 -19.94
C THR A 71 -7.24 -1.09 -19.21
N GLU A 72 -7.43 -0.64 -17.97
CA GLU A 72 -6.30 -0.32 -17.11
C GLU A 72 -5.64 -1.58 -16.56
N ARG A 73 -4.32 -1.63 -16.68
CA ARG A 73 -3.49 -2.68 -16.09
C ARG A 73 -2.67 -2.10 -14.95
N ALA A 74 -2.68 -2.80 -13.82
CA ALA A 74 -1.81 -2.46 -12.71
C ALA A 74 -0.36 -2.81 -13.04
N ILE A 75 0.54 -1.84 -12.89
CA ILE A 75 1.98 -2.02 -13.05
C ILE A 75 2.62 -2.29 -11.69
N TYR A 76 2.23 -1.52 -10.68
CA TYR A 76 2.83 -1.62 -9.36
C TYR A 76 1.91 -1.10 -8.26
N TYR A 77 2.03 -1.67 -7.06
CA TYR A 77 1.37 -1.17 -5.86
C TYR A 77 2.42 -0.68 -4.88
N LEU A 78 2.24 0.52 -4.33
CA LEU A 78 3.07 1.02 -3.23
C LEU A 78 2.21 1.33 -2.00
N SER A 79 2.81 1.23 -0.83
CA SER A 79 2.21 1.70 0.40
C SER A 79 3.29 2.18 1.35
N LYS A 80 2.98 3.22 2.11
CA LYS A 80 3.89 3.80 3.11
C LYS A 80 3.10 4.08 4.38
N LYS A 81 3.66 3.69 5.53
CA LYS A 81 3.20 4.17 6.82
C LYS A 81 3.81 5.54 7.06
N PHE A 82 2.99 6.50 7.47
CA PHE A 82 3.50 7.82 7.85
C PHE A 82 4.31 7.72 9.14
N THR A 83 5.37 8.52 9.23
CA THR A 83 6.03 8.82 10.50
C THR A 83 5.07 9.58 11.42
N ASP A 84 5.42 9.70 12.70
CA ASP A 84 4.59 10.45 13.65
C ASP A 84 4.48 11.94 13.24
N GLY A 85 5.54 12.51 12.68
CA GLY A 85 5.51 13.87 12.11
C GLY A 85 4.57 13.97 10.90
N GLU A 86 4.75 13.09 9.91
CA GLU A 86 3.91 13.07 8.69
C GLU A 86 2.43 12.81 8.99
N SER A 87 2.13 12.04 10.04
CA SER A 87 0.76 11.75 10.45
C SER A 87 0.00 12.99 10.96
N ASN A 88 0.71 14.04 11.35
CA ASN A 88 0.12 15.30 11.82
C ASN A 88 -0.08 16.34 10.72
N TYR A 89 0.42 16.09 9.50
CA TYR A 89 0.21 16.99 8.38
C TYR A 89 -1.28 17.14 8.00
N PRO A 90 -1.69 18.31 7.50
CA PRO A 90 -2.96 18.49 6.79
C PRO A 90 -3.12 17.48 5.64
N GLU A 91 -4.35 17.18 5.25
CA GLU A 91 -4.63 16.17 4.23
C GLU A 91 -3.97 16.48 2.88
N ILE A 92 -3.95 17.76 2.48
CA ILE A 92 -3.27 18.22 1.26
C ILE A 92 -1.75 17.97 1.31
N GLU A 93 -1.13 18.22 2.45
CA GLU A 93 0.31 17.99 2.64
C GLU A 93 0.64 16.49 2.68
N LYS A 94 -0.25 15.66 3.22
CA LYS A 94 -0.11 14.19 3.15
C LYS A 94 -0.18 13.67 1.72
N MET A 95 -1.03 14.25 0.87
CA MET A 95 -1.07 13.93 -0.56
C MET A 95 0.25 14.32 -1.25
N CYS A 96 0.79 15.51 -0.97
CA CYS A 96 2.08 15.94 -1.51
C CYS A 96 3.23 15.01 -1.04
N CYS A 97 3.24 14.62 0.24
CA CYS A 97 4.21 13.69 0.80
C CYS A 97 4.17 12.29 0.14
N ALA A 98 3.05 11.92 -0.48
CA ALA A 98 2.93 10.67 -1.23
C ALA A 98 3.64 10.69 -2.59
N LEU A 99 3.96 11.88 -3.11
CA LEU A 99 4.55 12.08 -4.44
C LEU A 99 6.07 12.28 -4.41
N VAL A 100 6.67 12.35 -3.21
CA VAL A 100 8.11 12.60 -2.97
C VAL A 100 8.75 11.38 -2.33
#